data_AF-A0A943GPC2-F1
#
_entry.id   AF-A0A943GPC2-F1
#
_cell.length_a   1.000
_cell.length_b   1.000
_cell.length_c   1.000
_cell.angle_alpha   90.00
_cell.angle_beta   90.00
_cell.angle_gamma   90.00
#
_symmetry.space_group_name_H-M   'P 1'
#
loop_
_entity.id
_entity.type
_entity.pdbx_description
1 polymer ?
#
loop_
_entity_poly.entity_id
_entity_poly.type
_entity_poly.pdbx_seq_one_letter_code
_entity_poly.pdbx_strand_id
1 'polypeptide(L)'
;MLKKELPLKHIKINYDPIIDTPLEIIAQYPDLYEQKIAENGIDTIIYDNDISDNVSFYNITYALNKDCMMFMNLPLEVARFSISNMTDYIIQLLEKSYYVQFLCDPYWVSNYVSYQKEHHEHPMLIYGFDTVNKYFLAQDYFDYKQKTKQLVSFKDIDASYYNSSFSQLPDEYQLLNACVLHCSKIVNTKAKEINCDLIKQSLINFLNCYSYTKVETEGIYYGIQFFDILINRYHNDSDYVSL
;
A
#
# COMPACT_ATOMS: atom_id res chain seq x y z
N MET A 1 8.52 25.07 -1.04
CA MET A 1 9.83 24.42 -1.30
C MET A 1 9.88 24.06 -2.78
N LEU A 2 11.03 24.13 -3.48
CA LEU A 2 11.05 23.89 -4.94
C LEU A 2 11.16 22.39 -5.32
N LYS A 3 11.80 21.60 -4.46
CA LYS A 3 11.95 20.15 -4.61
C LYS A 3 11.93 19.49 -3.24
N LYS A 4 11.32 18.32 -3.12
CA LYS A 4 11.37 17.49 -1.91
C LYS A 4 11.30 16.02 -2.28
N GLU A 5 12.08 15.20 -1.60
CA GLU A 5 11.99 13.75 -1.65
C GLU A 5 11.88 13.23 -0.23
N LEU A 6 10.84 12.43 0.04
CA LEU A 6 10.71 11.72 1.29
C LEU A 6 11.50 10.40 1.21
N PRO A 7 12.21 10.03 2.28
CA PRO A 7 13.04 8.83 2.28
C PRO A 7 12.21 7.56 2.14
N LEU A 8 12.64 6.66 1.27
CA LEU A 8 12.13 5.29 1.16
C LEU A 8 13.32 4.33 1.16
N LYS A 9 13.28 3.30 2.02
CA LYS A 9 14.27 2.23 1.99
C LYS A 9 13.69 0.99 1.35
N HIS A 10 14.49 0.35 0.49
CA HIS A 10 14.12 -0.93 -0.09
C HIS A 10 14.02 -2.01 0.99
N ILE A 11 12.91 -2.75 0.99
CA ILE A 11 12.68 -3.92 1.83
C ILE A 11 13.03 -5.19 1.06
N LYS A 12 13.46 -6.22 1.80
CA LYS A 12 13.92 -7.48 1.18
C LYS A 12 12.80 -8.38 0.70
N ILE A 13 11.61 -8.23 1.28
CA ILE A 13 10.44 -9.03 0.96
C ILE A 13 9.32 -8.05 0.65
N ASN A 14 8.79 -8.16 -0.56
CA ASN A 14 7.61 -7.43 -1.03
C ASN A 14 6.43 -8.39 -0.96
N TYR A 15 5.28 -7.89 -0.55
CA TYR A 15 4.04 -8.64 -0.36
C TYR A 15 2.94 -8.06 -1.25
N ASP A 16 2.38 -6.94 -0.78
CA ASP A 16 1.35 -6.16 -1.46
C ASP A 16 1.66 -4.66 -1.24
N PRO A 17 1.37 -3.77 -2.19
CA PRO A 17 1.63 -2.32 -2.06
C PRO A 17 1.12 -1.67 -0.75
N ILE A 18 0.01 -2.14 -0.19
CA ILE A 18 -0.61 -1.67 1.05
C ILE A 18 0.27 -1.97 2.26
N ILE A 19 1.05 -3.06 2.22
CA ILE A 19 1.97 -3.48 3.29
C ILE A 19 3.37 -2.96 3.01
N ASP A 20 3.84 -3.10 1.77
CA ASP A 20 5.17 -2.72 1.35
C ASP A 20 5.45 -1.24 1.61
N THR A 21 4.51 -0.37 1.24
CA THR A 21 4.71 1.07 1.36
C THR A 21 4.98 1.49 2.81
N PRO A 22 4.12 1.17 3.80
CA PRO A 22 4.44 1.41 5.22
C PRO A 22 5.77 0.80 5.67
N LEU A 23 6.12 -0.41 5.22
CA LEU A 23 7.37 -1.07 5.59
C LEU A 23 8.61 -0.35 5.03
N GLU A 24 8.58 0.08 3.78
CA GLU A 24 9.65 0.88 3.17
C GLU A 24 9.83 2.25 3.85
N ILE A 25 8.71 2.83 4.31
CA ILE A 25 8.69 4.08 5.07
C ILE A 25 9.34 3.89 6.44
N ILE A 26 9.04 2.84 7.20
CA ILE A 26 9.62 2.62 8.53
C ILE A 26 11.01 1.96 8.49
N ALA A 27 11.41 1.30 7.40
CA ALA A 27 12.72 0.66 7.25
C ALA A 27 13.92 1.61 7.40
N GLN A 28 13.68 2.91 7.26
CA GLN A 28 14.68 3.93 7.60
C GLN A 28 15.03 4.00 9.09
N TYR A 29 14.20 3.42 9.97
CA TYR A 29 14.36 3.30 11.42
C TYR A 29 14.53 1.81 11.79
N PRO A 30 15.76 1.25 11.75
CA PRO A 30 15.99 -0.20 11.84
C PRO A 30 15.38 -0.85 13.08
N ASP A 31 15.58 -0.27 14.27
CA ASP A 31 15.05 -0.83 15.51
C ASP A 31 13.51 -0.91 15.51
N LEU A 32 12.85 0.14 14.98
CA LEU A 32 11.39 0.18 14.87
C LEU A 32 10.89 -0.81 13.82
N TYR A 33 11.55 -0.88 12.67
CA TYR A 33 11.25 -1.83 11.63
C TYR A 33 11.37 -3.28 12.15
N GLU A 34 12.49 -3.61 12.79
CA GLU A 34 12.73 -4.93 13.38
C GLU A 34 11.69 -5.27 14.44
N GLN A 35 11.37 -4.34 15.34
CA GLN A 35 10.31 -4.55 16.32
C GLN A 35 8.97 -4.87 15.65
N LYS A 36 8.55 -4.06 14.66
CA LYS A 36 7.24 -4.20 14.03
C LYS A 36 7.12 -5.49 13.23
N ILE A 37 8.19 -5.88 12.52
CA ILE A 37 8.27 -7.17 11.83
C ILE A 37 8.28 -8.33 12.82
N ALA A 38 9.05 -8.26 13.90
CA ALA A 38 9.11 -9.34 14.89
C ALA A 38 7.74 -9.58 15.55
N GLU A 39 7.03 -8.51 15.90
CA GLU A 39 5.75 -8.58 16.61
C GLU A 39 4.55 -8.94 15.72
N ASN A 40 4.59 -8.63 14.41
CA ASN A 40 3.40 -8.71 13.53
C ASN A 40 3.65 -9.44 12.21
N GLY A 41 4.89 -9.84 11.90
CA GLY A 41 5.27 -10.51 10.66
C GLY A 41 5.14 -12.04 10.68
N ILE A 42 4.58 -12.61 11.75
CA ILE A 42 4.40 -14.08 11.91
C ILE A 42 3.01 -14.51 11.43
N ASP A 43 1.99 -13.67 11.63
CA ASP A 43 0.62 -13.97 11.24
C ASP A 43 0.39 -13.55 9.78
N THR A 44 0.73 -14.41 8.82
CA THR A 44 0.40 -14.21 7.41
C THR A 44 -0.98 -14.77 7.08
N ILE A 45 -1.71 -14.07 6.22
CA ILE A 45 -3.07 -14.33 5.71
C ILE A 45 -2.97 -14.57 4.21
N ILE A 46 -3.71 -15.57 3.72
CA ILE A 46 -4.18 -15.61 2.33
C ILE A 46 -5.66 -15.28 2.35
N TYR A 47 -6.10 -14.39 1.46
CA TYR A 47 -7.51 -14.31 1.10
C TYR A 47 -7.77 -15.41 0.06
N ASP A 48 -8.56 -16.42 0.41
CA ASP A 48 -9.00 -17.48 -0.52
C ASP A 48 -10.45 -17.23 -0.89
N ASN A 49 -10.68 -16.21 -1.72
CA ASN A 49 -11.98 -15.90 -2.31
C ASN A 49 -11.84 -15.75 -3.83
N ASP A 50 -12.96 -15.81 -4.55
CA ASP A 50 -13.01 -15.72 -6.03
C ASP A 50 -12.49 -14.38 -6.59
N ILE A 51 -12.06 -13.44 -5.75
CA ILE A 51 -11.83 -12.03 -6.08
C ILE A 51 -10.36 -11.62 -5.92
N SER A 52 -9.56 -12.26 -5.05
CA SER A 52 -8.17 -11.87 -4.80
C SER A 52 -7.32 -12.99 -4.20
N ASP A 53 -6.12 -13.21 -4.75
CA ASP A 53 -5.09 -14.14 -4.26
C ASP A 53 -4.06 -13.46 -3.32
N ASN A 54 -4.42 -12.34 -2.68
CA ASN A 54 -3.43 -11.52 -1.98
C ASN A 54 -2.92 -12.17 -0.68
N VAL A 55 -1.61 -12.10 -0.47
CA VAL A 55 -0.93 -12.42 0.78
C VAL A 55 -0.82 -11.15 1.62
N SER A 56 -1.15 -11.22 2.91
CA SER A 56 -1.09 -10.07 3.81
C SER A 56 -0.65 -10.47 5.21
N PHE A 57 -0.14 -9.55 6.02
CA PHE A 57 0.05 -9.81 7.45
C PHE A 57 -1.15 -9.33 8.25
N TYR A 58 -1.65 -10.20 9.11
CA TYR A 58 -2.70 -9.86 10.04
C TYR A 58 -2.27 -8.69 10.92
N ASN A 59 -3.12 -7.66 10.97
CA ASN A 59 -2.95 -6.47 11.78
C ASN A 59 -1.71 -5.60 11.50
N ILE A 60 -0.80 -5.90 10.56
CA ILE A 60 0.43 -5.10 10.42
C ILE A 60 0.11 -3.63 10.13
N THR A 61 -0.78 -3.34 9.19
CA THR A 61 -1.19 -1.97 8.84
C THR A 61 -1.88 -1.28 10.02
N TYR A 62 -2.68 -2.02 10.80
CA TYR A 62 -3.34 -1.51 11.99
C TYR A 62 -2.36 -1.22 13.14
N ALA A 63 -1.39 -2.10 13.35
CA ALA A 63 -0.35 -1.96 14.36
C ALA A 63 0.56 -0.77 14.05
N LEU A 64 0.85 -0.53 12.76
CA LEU A 64 1.58 0.66 12.32
C LEU A 64 0.79 1.94 12.58
N ASN A 65 -0.53 1.95 12.32
CA ASN A 65 -1.42 3.11 12.54
C ASN A 65 -1.51 3.54 14.02
N LYS A 66 -1.44 2.58 14.95
CA LYS A 66 -1.60 2.89 16.38
C LYS A 66 -0.37 3.48 17.06
N ASP A 67 0.83 3.12 16.60
CA ASP A 67 2.05 3.36 17.38
C ASP A 67 3.07 4.30 16.72
N CYS A 68 3.16 4.30 15.39
CA CYS A 68 4.25 4.97 14.68
C CYS A 68 3.84 5.78 13.44
N MET A 69 2.67 5.49 12.85
CA MET A 69 2.20 6.15 11.64
C MET A 69 0.81 6.74 11.85
N MET A 70 0.58 7.91 11.27
CA MET A 70 -0.74 8.50 11.11
C MET A 70 -1.20 8.27 9.68
N PHE A 71 -2.44 7.81 9.53
CA PHE A 71 -3.08 7.62 8.23
C PHE A 71 -4.22 8.64 8.04
N MET A 72 -4.37 9.13 6.83
CA MET A 72 -5.43 10.04 6.42
C MET A 72 -5.90 9.64 5.03
N ASN A 73 -7.20 9.35 4.90
CA ASN A 73 -7.81 9.07 3.61
C ASN A 73 -8.62 10.27 3.15
N LEU A 74 -8.57 10.57 1.87
CA LEU A 74 -9.39 11.59 1.23
C LEU A 74 -10.36 10.94 0.25
N PRO A 75 -11.67 10.91 0.56
CA PRO A 75 -12.68 10.47 -0.39
C PRO A 75 -12.66 11.31 -1.67
N LEU A 76 -12.77 10.67 -2.84
CA LEU A 76 -12.82 11.28 -4.16
C LEU A 76 -13.95 12.30 -4.26
N GLU A 77 -15.14 11.98 -3.77
CA GLU A 77 -16.26 12.93 -3.80
C GLU A 77 -15.93 14.19 -3.01
N VAL A 78 -15.39 14.03 -1.79
CA VAL A 78 -14.95 15.16 -0.97
C VAL A 78 -13.87 15.97 -1.71
N ALA A 79 -12.89 15.30 -2.34
CA ALA A 79 -11.86 15.95 -3.12
C ALA A 79 -12.44 16.78 -4.28
N ARG A 80 -13.39 16.23 -5.03
CA ARG A 80 -14.04 16.90 -6.17
C ARG A 80 -14.72 18.21 -5.79
N PHE A 81 -15.27 18.32 -4.57
CA PHE A 81 -15.90 19.55 -4.10
C PHE A 81 -14.96 20.50 -3.34
N SER A 82 -13.85 20.00 -2.77
CA SER A 82 -13.00 20.77 -1.85
C SER A 82 -11.62 21.13 -2.41
N ILE A 83 -11.15 20.45 -3.46
CA ILE A 83 -9.81 20.62 -4.01
C ILE A 83 -9.89 21.10 -5.45
N SER A 84 -9.44 22.34 -5.66
CA SER A 84 -9.39 22.98 -6.98
C SER A 84 -8.18 22.56 -7.82
N ASN A 85 -7.11 22.06 -7.18
CA ASN A 85 -5.90 21.61 -7.85
C ASN A 85 -5.29 20.45 -7.05
N MET A 86 -5.41 19.24 -7.60
CA MET A 86 -4.91 18.03 -6.95
C MET A 86 -3.39 18.02 -6.85
N THR A 87 -2.69 18.44 -7.91
CA THR A 87 -1.23 18.57 -7.90
C THR A 87 -0.74 19.46 -6.76
N ASP A 88 -1.31 20.66 -6.61
CA ASP A 88 -0.93 21.58 -5.52
C ASP A 88 -1.25 21.02 -4.14
N TYR A 89 -2.34 20.25 -4.01
CA TYR A 89 -2.72 19.62 -2.74
C TYR A 89 -1.76 18.50 -2.34
N ILE A 90 -1.38 17.63 -3.30
CA ILE A 90 -0.37 16.58 -3.10
C ILE A 90 0.97 17.20 -2.70
N ILE A 91 1.39 18.30 -3.34
CA ILE A 91 2.62 19.03 -2.97
C ILE A 91 2.56 19.49 -1.51
N GLN A 92 1.44 20.07 -1.06
CA GLN A 92 1.28 20.52 0.33
C GLN A 92 1.35 19.36 1.34
N LEU A 93 0.80 18.19 0.99
CA LEU A 93 0.90 16.97 1.80
C LEU A 93 2.37 16.50 1.90
N LEU A 94 3.06 16.43 0.77
CA LEU A 94 4.48 16.08 0.71
C LEU A 94 5.34 17.06 1.51
N GLU A 95 5.08 18.37 1.43
CA GLU A 95 5.76 19.40 2.24
C GLU A 95 5.58 19.16 3.74
N LYS A 96 4.41 18.67 4.16
CA LYS A 96 4.11 18.25 5.54
C LYS A 96 4.60 16.84 5.90
N SER A 97 5.36 16.20 5.01
CA SER A 97 5.93 14.86 5.16
C SER A 97 4.90 13.74 5.23
N TYR A 98 3.78 13.90 4.51
CA TYR A 98 2.91 12.77 4.17
C TYR A 98 3.43 12.10 2.90
N TYR A 99 3.58 10.78 2.94
CA TYR A 99 3.62 9.93 1.76
C TYR A 99 2.21 9.79 1.22
N VAL A 100 2.04 9.80 -0.09
CA VAL A 100 0.72 9.89 -0.73
C VAL A 100 0.56 8.75 -1.71
N GLN A 101 -0.34 7.82 -1.46
CA GLN A 101 -0.84 6.93 -2.51
C GLN A 101 -2.00 7.65 -3.20
N PHE A 102 -1.86 7.91 -4.50
CA PHE A 102 -2.86 8.56 -5.33
C PHE A 102 -3.56 7.50 -6.18
N LEU A 103 -4.87 7.39 -6.04
CA LEU A 103 -5.68 6.56 -6.93
C LEU A 103 -5.73 7.24 -8.29
N CYS A 104 -5.07 6.64 -9.27
CA CYS A 104 -5.01 7.13 -10.63
C CYS A 104 -5.77 6.19 -11.57
N ASP A 105 -6.17 6.74 -12.71
CA ASP A 105 -6.52 5.99 -13.91
C ASP A 105 -5.28 5.93 -14.83
N PRO A 106 -4.63 4.76 -14.96
CA PRO A 106 -3.42 4.58 -15.78
C PRO A 106 -3.60 4.92 -17.26
N TYR A 107 -4.83 4.97 -17.77
CA TYR A 107 -5.12 5.44 -19.13
C TYR A 107 -4.51 6.82 -19.39
N TRP A 108 -4.46 7.69 -18.38
CA TRP A 108 -4.00 9.07 -18.46
C TRP A 108 -2.54 9.28 -18.05
N VAL A 109 -1.86 8.24 -17.54
CA VAL A 109 -0.51 8.36 -17.00
C VAL A 109 0.48 7.66 -17.93
N SER A 110 1.32 8.46 -18.60
CA SER A 110 2.19 8.03 -19.70
C SER A 110 3.27 7.02 -19.31
N ASN A 111 3.56 6.91 -18.01
CA ASN A 111 4.48 5.94 -17.46
C ASN A 111 3.96 4.50 -17.51
N TYR A 112 2.65 4.29 -17.49
CA TYR A 112 2.09 2.92 -17.49
C TYR A 112 2.08 2.31 -18.88
N VAL A 113 2.29 1.00 -18.94
CA VAL A 113 2.17 0.23 -20.18
C VAL A 113 0.73 0.23 -20.74
N SER A 114 -0.27 0.55 -19.91
CA SER A 114 -1.69 0.70 -20.27
C SER A 114 -2.07 2.12 -20.74
N TYR A 115 -1.13 3.06 -20.79
CA TYR A 115 -1.40 4.43 -21.22
C TYR A 115 -2.15 4.47 -22.56
N GLN A 116 -3.32 5.12 -22.57
CA GLN A 116 -4.24 5.23 -23.71
C GLN A 116 -4.79 3.88 -24.25
N LYS A 117 -4.77 2.80 -23.45
CA LYS A 117 -5.28 1.48 -23.86
C LYS A 117 -6.53 1.06 -23.11
N GLU A 118 -6.53 1.17 -21.80
CA GLU A 118 -7.61 0.70 -20.93
C GLU A 118 -7.78 1.60 -19.72
N HIS A 119 -9.04 1.76 -19.28
CA HIS A 119 -9.38 2.46 -18.06
C HIS A 119 -9.49 1.46 -16.92
N HIS A 120 -8.83 1.76 -15.80
CA HIS A 120 -9.03 1.05 -14.54
C HIS A 120 -8.48 1.91 -13.39
N GLU A 121 -8.81 1.53 -12.17
CA GLU A 121 -8.30 2.17 -10.96
C GLU A 121 -6.98 1.53 -10.54
N HIS A 122 -5.97 2.34 -10.24
CA HIS A 122 -4.69 1.84 -9.75
C HIS A 122 -4.02 2.83 -8.79
N PRO A 123 -3.67 2.44 -7.56
CA PRO A 123 -3.01 3.32 -6.61
C PRO A 123 -1.50 3.39 -6.86
N MET A 124 -0.97 4.62 -6.96
CA MET A 124 0.47 4.87 -7.12
C MET A 124 1.04 5.61 -5.92
N LEU A 125 2.20 5.18 -5.42
CA LEU A 125 2.90 5.92 -4.37
C LEU A 125 3.64 7.14 -4.95
N ILE A 126 3.32 8.33 -4.43
CA ILE A 126 4.03 9.58 -4.62
C ILE A 126 4.74 9.94 -3.32
N TYR A 127 6.07 10.09 -3.39
CA TYR A 127 6.92 10.36 -2.22
C TYR A 127 7.79 11.60 -2.38
N GLY A 128 7.69 12.33 -3.50
CA GLY A 128 8.44 13.57 -3.69
C GLY A 128 7.96 14.36 -4.90
N PHE A 129 8.51 15.55 -5.08
CA PHE A 129 8.13 16.47 -6.15
C PHE A 129 9.30 17.38 -6.57
N ASP A 130 9.20 17.91 -7.79
CA ASP A 130 10.02 18.98 -8.33
C ASP A 130 9.12 19.98 -9.07
N THR A 131 8.90 21.16 -8.47
CA THR A 131 8.03 22.18 -9.07
C THR A 131 8.68 22.92 -10.24
N VAL A 132 10.01 22.89 -10.35
CA VAL A 132 10.74 23.54 -11.45
C VAL A 132 10.53 22.75 -12.73
N ASN A 133 10.69 21.43 -12.64
CA ASN A 133 10.56 20.52 -13.77
C ASN A 133 9.15 19.91 -13.91
N LYS A 134 8.25 20.18 -12.95
CA LYS A 134 6.84 19.76 -12.94
C LYS A 134 6.61 18.25 -12.96
N TYR A 135 7.29 17.54 -12.06
CA TYR A 135 7.09 16.11 -11.88
C TYR A 135 7.00 15.71 -10.40
N PHE A 136 6.33 14.59 -10.18
CA PHE A 136 6.38 13.83 -8.94
C PHE A 136 7.41 12.70 -9.03
N LEU A 137 8.03 12.40 -7.90
CA LEU A 137 8.78 11.17 -7.68
C LEU A 137 7.78 10.11 -7.23
N ALA A 138 7.60 9.09 -8.06
CA ALA A 138 6.60 8.05 -7.82
C ALA A 138 7.23 6.65 -7.84
N GLN A 139 6.56 5.69 -7.20
CA GLN A 139 6.95 4.29 -7.18
C GLN A 139 5.72 3.40 -7.37
N ASP A 140 5.80 2.50 -8.35
CA ASP A 140 4.73 1.56 -8.67
C ASP A 140 5.20 0.45 -9.63
N TYR A 141 4.30 -0.50 -9.90
CA TYR A 141 4.39 -1.52 -10.94
C TYR A 141 3.88 -0.95 -12.28
N PHE A 142 4.59 0.03 -12.83
CA PHE A 142 4.19 0.70 -14.08
C PHE A 142 4.04 -0.24 -15.29
N ASP A 143 4.70 -1.40 -15.26
CA ASP A 143 4.60 -2.46 -16.25
C ASP A 143 3.76 -3.67 -15.80
N TYR A 144 3.11 -3.55 -14.64
CA TYR A 144 2.38 -4.60 -13.92
C TYR A 144 3.24 -5.82 -13.55
N LYS A 145 4.57 -5.68 -13.51
CA LYS A 145 5.50 -6.78 -13.20
C LYS A 145 6.51 -6.40 -12.13
N GLN A 146 7.15 -5.25 -12.27
CA GLN A 146 8.25 -4.84 -11.40
C GLN A 146 7.97 -3.48 -10.77
N LYS A 147 8.10 -3.43 -9.45
CA LYS A 147 8.04 -2.19 -8.68
C LYS A 147 9.26 -1.32 -9.02
N THR A 148 9.02 -0.19 -9.65
CA THR A 148 10.08 0.74 -10.10
C THR A 148 9.78 2.17 -9.63
N LYS A 149 10.84 2.99 -9.55
CA LYS A 149 10.73 4.42 -9.27
C LYS A 149 10.76 5.19 -10.58
N GLN A 150 9.80 6.06 -10.81
CA GLN A 150 9.71 6.87 -12.03
C GLN A 150 9.35 8.32 -11.73
N LEU A 151 9.64 9.19 -12.70
CA LEU A 151 9.15 10.57 -12.69
C LEU A 151 7.81 10.62 -13.41
N VAL A 152 6.78 11.08 -12.70
CA VAL A 152 5.42 11.20 -13.25
C VAL A 152 5.09 12.68 -13.42
N SER A 153 4.61 13.06 -14.59
CA SER A 153 4.36 14.46 -14.90
C SER A 153 3.17 15.01 -14.09
N PHE A 154 3.21 16.28 -13.68
CA PHE A 154 2.05 16.92 -13.05
C PHE A 154 0.81 16.89 -13.95
N LYS A 155 1.02 17.01 -15.26
CA LYS A 155 -0.05 16.94 -16.25
C LYS A 155 -0.74 15.58 -16.25
N ASP A 156 0.00 14.50 -16.06
CA ASP A 156 -0.53 13.13 -16.04
C ASP A 156 -1.39 12.93 -14.81
N ILE A 157 -0.96 13.43 -13.64
CA ILE A 157 -1.75 13.42 -12.41
C ILE A 157 -3.04 14.22 -12.57
N ASP A 158 -2.96 15.44 -13.08
CA ASP A 158 -4.14 16.27 -13.31
C ASP A 158 -5.08 15.62 -14.34
N ALA A 159 -4.55 15.11 -15.45
CA ALA A 159 -5.35 14.43 -16.48
C ALA A 159 -6.06 13.21 -15.89
N SER A 160 -5.35 12.41 -15.11
CA SER A 160 -5.91 11.27 -14.40
C SER A 160 -7.03 11.70 -13.46
N TYR A 161 -6.78 12.64 -12.55
CA TYR A 161 -7.77 13.11 -11.57
C TYR A 161 -9.05 13.69 -12.20
N TYR A 162 -8.92 14.51 -13.24
CA TYR A 162 -10.06 15.23 -13.82
C TYR A 162 -10.84 14.41 -14.85
N ASN A 163 -10.22 13.44 -15.51
CA ASN A 163 -10.85 12.68 -16.59
C ASN A 163 -11.16 11.22 -16.22
N SER A 164 -10.64 10.71 -15.10
CA SER A 164 -10.98 9.38 -14.61
C SER A 164 -12.47 9.26 -14.30
N SER A 165 -13.11 8.26 -14.89
CA SER A 165 -14.41 7.76 -14.45
C SER A 165 -14.22 6.66 -13.42
N PHE A 166 -13.65 7.00 -12.26
CA PHE A 166 -13.58 6.08 -11.13
C PHE A 166 -14.98 5.54 -10.84
N SER A 167 -15.12 4.22 -10.92
CA SER A 167 -16.41 3.56 -10.99
C SER A 167 -17.03 3.53 -9.61
N GLN A 168 -18.16 4.22 -9.44
CA GLN A 168 -19.00 4.14 -8.24
C GLN A 168 -19.84 2.86 -8.26
N LEU A 169 -19.23 1.71 -8.55
CA LEU A 169 -19.96 0.45 -8.53
C LEU A 169 -20.45 0.20 -7.09
N PRO A 170 -21.72 -0.16 -6.89
CA PRO A 170 -22.24 -0.60 -5.60
C PRO A 170 -21.77 -2.02 -5.33
N ASP A 171 -20.47 -2.17 -5.06
CA ASP A 171 -19.86 -3.40 -4.57
C ASP A 171 -19.17 -3.17 -3.22
N GLU A 172 -18.90 -4.28 -2.51
CA GLU A 172 -18.49 -4.31 -1.11
C GLU A 172 -17.12 -3.62 -0.84
N TYR A 173 -16.42 -3.20 -1.90
CA TYR A 173 -15.13 -2.51 -1.86
C TYR A 173 -15.23 -0.99 -2.01
N GLN A 174 -16.44 -0.41 -2.08
CA GLN A 174 -16.67 1.03 -2.19
C GLN A 174 -15.83 1.89 -1.23
N LEU A 175 -15.58 1.45 0.01
CA LEU A 175 -14.86 2.27 0.99
C LEU A 175 -13.35 2.38 0.74
N LEU A 176 -12.75 1.41 0.05
CA LEU A 176 -11.34 1.44 -0.36
C LEU A 176 -11.17 2.19 -1.69
N ASN A 177 -12.08 1.97 -2.64
CA ASN A 177 -12.04 2.61 -3.97
C ASN A 177 -12.65 4.03 -3.99
N ALA A 178 -13.37 4.44 -2.94
CA ALA A 178 -13.90 5.80 -2.84
C ALA A 178 -12.84 6.84 -2.47
N CYS A 179 -11.60 6.47 -2.16
CA CYS A 179 -10.56 7.42 -1.75
C CYS A 179 -9.59 7.72 -2.88
N VAL A 180 -9.47 9.00 -3.23
CA VAL A 180 -8.50 9.45 -4.25
C VAL A 180 -7.09 9.57 -3.68
N LEU A 181 -6.96 9.78 -2.37
CA LEU A 181 -5.66 9.75 -1.68
C LEU A 181 -5.72 8.89 -0.43
N HIS A 182 -4.69 8.06 -0.25
CA HIS A 182 -4.32 7.46 1.02
C HIS A 182 -2.98 8.02 1.46
N CYS A 183 -3.00 8.82 2.51
CA CYS A 183 -1.84 9.52 3.02
C CYS A 183 -1.33 8.85 4.28
N SER A 184 -0.02 8.68 4.39
CA SER A 184 0.63 8.16 5.59
C SER A 184 1.78 9.04 6.03
N LYS A 185 1.98 9.16 7.33
CA LYS A 185 3.05 9.98 7.90
C LYS A 185 3.61 9.33 9.16
N ILE A 186 4.93 9.22 9.23
CA ILE A 186 5.58 8.79 10.48
C ILE A 186 5.43 9.89 11.53
N VAL A 187 4.93 9.49 12.70
CA VAL A 187 4.71 10.35 13.87
C VAL A 187 5.55 9.94 15.07
N ASN A 188 6.00 8.68 15.11
CA ASN A 188 6.91 8.19 16.15
C ASN A 188 7.90 7.19 15.53
N THR A 189 9.19 7.39 15.82
CA THR A 189 10.30 6.61 15.25
C THR A 189 10.99 5.73 16.28
N LYS A 190 10.59 5.82 17.56
CA LYS A 190 11.24 5.07 18.64
C LYS A 190 10.64 3.68 18.75
N ALA A 191 11.51 2.69 18.64
CA ALA A 191 11.17 1.33 19.02
C ALA A 191 10.88 1.26 20.53
N LYS A 192 9.87 0.48 20.90
CA LYS A 192 9.65 0.03 22.27
C LYS A 192 10.37 -1.30 22.47
N GLU A 193 10.41 -1.78 23.72
CA GLU A 193 10.85 -3.14 23.99
C GLU A 193 9.96 -4.14 23.24
N ILE A 194 10.58 -5.18 22.67
CA ILE A 194 9.88 -6.21 21.92
C ILE A 194 8.90 -6.95 22.82
N ASN A 195 7.65 -7.06 22.40
CA ASN A 195 6.63 -7.80 23.12
C ASN A 195 6.76 -9.32 22.89
N CYS A 196 7.60 -9.99 23.67
CA CYS A 196 7.81 -11.44 23.56
C CYS A 196 6.54 -12.27 23.80
N ASP A 197 5.60 -11.80 24.62
CA ASP A 197 4.33 -12.50 24.85
C ASP A 197 3.45 -12.49 23.60
N LEU A 198 3.40 -11.36 22.88
CA LEU A 198 2.72 -11.25 21.59
C LEU A 198 3.35 -12.20 20.57
N ILE A 199 4.68 -12.19 20.43
CA ILE A 199 5.40 -13.09 19.51
C ILE A 199 5.10 -14.56 19.83
N LYS A 200 5.17 -14.93 21.11
CA LYS A 200 4.86 -16.29 21.56
C LYS A 200 3.43 -16.68 21.22
N GLN A 201 2.47 -15.77 21.41
CA GLN A 201 1.08 -16.03 21.09
C GLN A 201 0.85 -16.19 19.58
N SER A 202 1.44 -15.32 18.74
CA SER A 202 1.37 -15.45 17.28
C SER A 202 2.00 -16.77 16.80
N LEU A 203 3.12 -17.18 17.36
CA LEU A 203 3.73 -18.50 17.06
C LEU A 203 2.82 -19.67 17.46
N ILE A 204 2.20 -19.61 18.63
CA ILE A 204 1.25 -20.64 19.08
C ILE A 204 0.05 -20.70 18.13
N ASN A 205 -0.48 -19.54 17.71
CA ASN A 205 -1.60 -19.46 16.79
C ASN A 205 -1.23 -20.03 15.41
N PHE A 206 -0.05 -19.67 14.89
CA PHE A 206 0.50 -20.19 13.65
C PHE A 206 0.67 -21.72 13.70
N LEU A 207 1.31 -22.26 14.75
CA LEU A 207 1.55 -23.70 14.89
C LEU A 207 0.26 -24.50 15.06
N ASN A 208 -0.72 -23.96 15.80
CA ASN A 208 -1.99 -24.62 16.04
C ASN A 208 -3.02 -24.43 14.90
N CYS A 209 -2.66 -23.74 13.82
CA CYS A 209 -3.57 -23.37 12.73
C CYS A 209 -4.84 -22.68 13.26
N TYR A 210 -4.67 -21.77 14.22
CA TYR A 210 -5.80 -21.12 14.88
C TYR A 210 -6.50 -20.16 13.90
N SER A 211 -7.75 -20.44 13.58
CA SER A 211 -8.58 -19.52 12.81
C SER A 211 -8.87 -18.26 13.64
N TYR A 212 -8.44 -17.09 13.18
CA TYR A 212 -8.84 -15.81 13.78
C TYR A 212 -10.31 -15.51 13.44
N THR A 213 -11.21 -16.15 14.18
CA THR A 213 -12.67 -16.07 14.02
C THR A 213 -13.21 -14.75 14.56
N LYS A 214 -13.04 -13.65 13.81
CA LYS A 214 -13.81 -12.41 14.04
C LYS A 214 -14.21 -11.64 12.79
N VAL A 215 -13.85 -12.10 11.59
CA VAL A 215 -14.24 -11.44 10.34
C VAL A 215 -14.97 -12.48 9.50
N GLU A 216 -16.20 -12.18 9.10
CA GLU A 216 -17.11 -13.04 8.32
C GLU A 216 -16.65 -13.25 6.86
N THR A 217 -15.34 -13.15 6.60
CA THR A 217 -14.75 -13.41 5.30
C THR A 217 -14.35 -14.88 5.26
N GLU A 218 -15.16 -15.68 4.56
CA GLU A 218 -14.75 -17.01 4.09
C GLU A 218 -13.37 -16.89 3.40
N GLY A 219 -12.43 -17.77 3.72
CA GLY A 219 -11.15 -17.87 3.00
C GLY A 219 -9.88 -17.36 3.69
N ILE A 220 -9.91 -16.94 4.96
CA ILE A 220 -8.67 -16.51 5.66
C ILE A 220 -7.98 -17.71 6.33
N TYR A 221 -6.85 -18.16 5.78
CA TYR A 221 -6.03 -19.25 6.33
C TYR A 221 -4.74 -18.75 6.99
N TYR A 222 -4.31 -19.48 8.03
CA TYR A 222 -3.13 -19.19 8.85
C TYR A 222 -2.33 -20.47 9.12
N GLY A 223 -1.05 -20.33 9.49
CA GLY A 223 -0.28 -21.45 10.05
C GLY A 223 0.37 -22.38 9.02
N ILE A 224 0.60 -23.64 9.40
CA ILE A 224 1.22 -24.64 8.51
C ILE A 224 0.32 -24.93 7.30
N GLN A 225 -1.01 -24.90 7.48
CA GLN A 225 -1.97 -25.02 6.38
C GLN A 225 -1.79 -23.93 5.32
N PHE A 226 -1.42 -22.71 5.72
CA PHE A 226 -1.07 -21.62 4.79
C PHE A 226 0.18 -21.96 3.95
N PHE A 227 1.23 -22.51 4.57
CA PHE A 227 2.46 -22.88 3.85
C PHE A 227 2.19 -23.96 2.81
N ASP A 228 1.40 -24.97 3.17
CA ASP A 228 1.03 -26.05 2.24
C ASP A 228 0.19 -25.52 1.07
N ILE A 229 -0.73 -24.58 1.29
CA ILE A 229 -1.51 -23.92 0.23
C ILE A 229 -0.60 -23.11 -0.70
N LEU A 230 0.30 -22.27 -0.15
CA LEU A 230 1.25 -21.51 -0.98
C LEU A 230 2.12 -22.46 -1.81
N ILE A 231 2.74 -23.46 -1.19
CA ILE A 231 3.60 -24.43 -1.88
C ILE A 231 2.83 -25.12 -3.01
N ASN A 232 1.62 -25.61 -2.75
CA ASN A 232 0.80 -26.24 -3.78
C ASN A 232 0.39 -25.25 -4.89
N ARG A 233 0.05 -24.01 -4.55
CA ARG A 233 -0.38 -22.98 -5.52
C ARG A 233 0.79 -22.53 -6.42
N TYR A 234 1.95 -22.21 -5.86
CA TYR A 234 3.14 -21.78 -6.62
C TYR A 234 3.86 -22.92 -7.34
N HIS A 235 3.69 -24.19 -6.93
CA HIS A 235 4.16 -25.32 -7.74
C HIS A 235 3.33 -25.52 -9.02
N ASN A 236 2.07 -25.07 -9.03
CA ASN A 236 1.16 -25.26 -10.15
C ASN A 236 1.09 -24.05 -11.11
N ASP A 237 1.61 -22.88 -10.72
CA ASP A 237 1.65 -21.68 -11.56
C ASP A 237 3.01 -20.99 -11.48
N SER A 238 3.87 -21.22 -12.48
CA SER A 238 5.26 -20.75 -12.50
C SER A 238 5.43 -19.27 -12.83
N ASP A 239 4.36 -18.59 -13.23
CA ASP A 239 4.43 -17.27 -13.86
C ASP A 239 4.20 -16.11 -12.89
N TYR A 240 3.83 -16.38 -11.63
CA TYR A 240 3.63 -15.37 -10.59
C TYR A 240 4.67 -15.48 -9.48
N VAL A 241 5.63 -14.55 -9.50
CA VAL A 241 6.51 -14.27 -8.36
C VAL A 241 6.22 -12.84 -7.88
N SER A 242 5.25 -12.74 -6.97
CA SER A 242 5.30 -11.81 -5.84
C SER A 242 4.96 -12.65 -4.62
N LEU A 243 5.82 -12.57 -3.59
CA LEU A 243 5.53 -13.15 -2.27
C LEU A 243 4.40 -12.39 -1.59
#